data_AF-A0A6I1W187-F1
#
_entry.id   AF-A0A6I1W187-F1
#
_cell.length_a   1.000
_cell.length_b   1.000
_cell.length_c   1.000
_cell.angle_alpha   90.00
_cell.angle_beta   90.00
_cell.angle_gamma   90.00
#
_symmetry.space_group_name_H-M   'P 1'
#
loop_
_entity.id
_entity.type
_entity.pdbx_description
1 polymer ?
#
loop_
_entity_poly.entity_id
_entity_poly.type
_entity_poly.pdbx_seq_one_letter_code
_entity_poly.pdbx_strand_id
1 'polypeptide(L)'
;IMGMEEEILPHRSSIEADTIEEERRLAYVGITRARQTLAFTFAAKRKQYGEIIDCAPSRFLDELPPDDLAWEGNDDTPTEV
;
A
#
# COMPACT_ATOMS: atom_id res chain seq x y z
N ILE A 1 4.25 2.33 7.94
CA ILE A 1 4.94 2.00 6.66
C ILE A 1 4.43 2.97 5.61
N MET A 2 5.33 3.60 4.87
CA MET A 2 4.95 4.57 3.83
C MET A 2 5.03 3.93 2.44
N GLY A 3 4.25 4.45 1.49
CA GLY A 3 4.25 3.99 0.12
C GLY A 3 3.59 2.63 -0.05
N MET A 4 2.50 2.38 0.71
CA MET A 4 1.64 1.21 0.53
C MET A 4 0.80 1.38 -0.73
N GLU A 5 1.47 1.39 -1.89
CA GLU A 5 0.90 1.65 -3.21
C GLU A 5 1.16 0.46 -4.12
N GLU A 6 0.24 0.16 -5.03
CA GLU A 6 0.53 -0.77 -6.13
C GLU A 6 1.75 -0.29 -6.93
N GLU A 7 2.52 -1.25 -7.44
CA GLU A 7 3.81 -1.05 -8.12
C GLU A 7 4.97 -0.49 -7.26
N ILE A 8 4.71 -0.01 -6.02
CA ILE A 8 5.74 0.38 -5.04
C ILE A 8 5.95 -0.70 -3.99
N LEU A 9 4.87 -1.19 -3.37
CA LEU A 9 4.88 -2.31 -2.44
C LEU A 9 3.54 -3.07 -2.57
N PRO A 10 3.46 -4.14 -3.37
CA PRO A 10 4.59 -4.86 -3.99
C PRO A 10 5.27 -4.07 -5.13
N HIS A 11 6.59 -4.19 -5.23
CA HIS A 11 7.33 -3.56 -6.31
C HIS A 11 6.92 -4.12 -7.68
N ARG A 12 6.82 -3.25 -8.69
CA ARG A 12 6.39 -3.59 -10.06
C ARG A 12 7.08 -4.83 -10.63
N SER A 13 8.40 -4.93 -10.48
CA SER A 13 9.15 -6.09 -11.00
C SER A 13 8.73 -7.42 -10.38
N SER A 14 8.33 -7.40 -9.10
CA SER A 14 7.89 -8.58 -8.36
C SER A 14 6.47 -8.98 -8.76
N ILE A 15 5.64 -8.01 -9.17
CA ILE A 15 4.33 -8.27 -9.79
C ILE A 15 4.52 -8.92 -11.16
N GLU A 16 5.35 -8.32 -12.02
CA GLU A 16 5.61 -8.80 -13.39
C GLU A 16 6.26 -10.19 -13.41
N ALA A 17 7.11 -10.49 -12.42
CA ALA A 17 7.77 -11.79 -12.27
C ALA A 17 6.97 -12.84 -11.49
N ASP A 18 5.76 -12.51 -11.02
CA ASP A 18 4.93 -13.36 -10.15
C ASP A 18 5.66 -13.85 -8.88
N THR A 19 6.51 -12.99 -8.30
CA THR A 19 7.31 -13.26 -7.09
C THR A 19 6.84 -12.43 -5.88
N ILE A 20 5.54 -12.10 -5.85
CA ILE A 20 4.91 -11.22 -4.84
C ILE A 20 5.08 -11.74 -3.42
N GLU A 21 5.24 -13.05 -3.23
CA GLU A 21 5.44 -13.66 -1.91
C GLU A 21 6.66 -13.13 -1.15
N GLU A 22 7.71 -12.67 -1.84
CA GLU A 22 8.84 -12.02 -1.16
C GLU A 22 8.47 -10.61 -0.67
N GLU A 23 7.78 -9.82 -1.49
CA GLU A 23 7.26 -8.50 -1.09
C GLU A 23 6.26 -8.61 0.07
N ARG A 24 5.43 -9.65 0.07
CA ARG A 24 4.50 -9.97 1.16
C ARG A 24 5.27 -10.24 2.46
N ARG A 25 6.38 -10.98 2.39
CA ARG A 25 7.27 -11.18 3.55
C ARG A 25 7.88 -9.86 4.02
N LEU A 26 8.30 -8.98 3.10
CA LEU A 26 8.81 -7.66 3.45
C LEU A 26 7.74 -6.81 4.17
N ALA A 27 6.51 -6.80 3.66
CA ALA A 27 5.37 -6.13 4.30
C ALA A 27 5.12 -6.69 5.71
N TYR A 28 5.06 -8.02 5.86
CA TYR A 28 4.91 -8.68 7.16
C TYR A 28 6.02 -8.29 8.16
N VAL A 29 7.28 -8.28 7.72
CA VAL A 29 8.40 -7.84 8.56
C VAL A 29 8.20 -6.38 8.98
N GLY A 30 7.78 -5.51 8.06
CA GLY A 30 7.49 -4.10 8.35
C GLY A 30 6.40 -3.95 9.41
N ILE A 31 5.31 -4.71 9.27
CA ILE A 31 4.16 -4.72 10.20
C ILE A 31 4.62 -5.12 11.60
N THR A 32 5.35 -6.23 11.70
CA THR A 32 5.81 -6.80 12.98
C THR A 32 6.92 -5.98 13.67
N ARG A 33 7.43 -4.90 13.06
CA ARG A 33 8.31 -3.95 13.76
C ARG A 33 7.58 -3.04 14.73
N ALA A 34 6.31 -2.73 14.46
CA ALA A 34 5.53 -1.90 15.36
C ALA A 34 5.12 -2.69 16.61
N ARG A 35 5.29 -2.08 17.79
CA ARG A 35 4.91 -2.70 19.08
C ARG A 35 3.64 -2.12 19.71
N GLN A 36 3.24 -0.93 19.27
CA GLN A 36 2.11 -0.19 19.86
C GLN A 36 1.15 0.27 18.77
N THR A 37 1.60 1.15 17.88
CA THR A 37 0.79 1.70 16.80
C THR A 37 1.53 1.56 15.48
N LEU A 38 0.78 1.24 14.43
CA LEU A 38 1.25 1.16 13.06
C LEU A 38 0.34 2.00 12.17
N ALA A 39 0.90 3.02 11.52
CA ALA A 39 0.21 3.77 10.48
C ALA A 39 0.73 3.32 9.11
N PHE A 40 -0.19 3.13 8.17
CA PHE A 40 0.12 2.93 6.75
C PHE A 40 -0.20 4.21 6.00
N THR A 41 0.63 4.56 5.01
CA THR A 41 0.34 5.70 4.13
C THR A 41 0.57 5.32 2.67
N PHE A 42 -0.29 5.86 1.80
CA PHE A 42 -0.17 5.80 0.35
C PHE A 42 -0.51 7.20 -0.20
N ALA A 43 0.09 7.58 -1.33
CA ALA A 43 -0.27 8.79 -2.03
C ALA A 43 -1.37 8.50 -3.06
N ALA A 44 -2.32 9.42 -3.27
CA ALA A 44 -3.26 9.33 -4.39
C ALA A 44 -2.60 9.67 -5.74
N LYS A 45 -1.59 10.55 -5.72
CA LYS A 45 -0.75 10.91 -6.87
C LYS A 45 0.70 11.03 -6.46
N ARG A 46 1.61 10.54 -7.28
CA ARG A 46 3.07 10.58 -7.03
C ARG A 46 3.80 11.18 -8.21
N LYS A 47 4.81 12.01 -7.94
CA LYS A 47 5.77 12.45 -8.96
C LYS A 47 6.90 11.43 -9.10
N GLN A 48 7.01 10.78 -10.25
CA GLN A 48 8.04 9.80 -10.54
C GLN A 48 8.61 10.06 -11.93
N TYR A 49 9.94 10.11 -12.03
CA TYR A 49 10.67 10.42 -13.28
C TYR A 49 10.21 11.69 -14.01
N GLY A 50 9.70 12.68 -13.27
CA GLY A 50 9.23 13.95 -13.83
C GLY A 50 7.74 13.99 -14.15
N GLU A 51 7.08 12.84 -14.18
CA GLU A 51 5.65 12.70 -14.47
C GLU A 51 4.84 12.54 -13.17
N ILE A 52 3.56 12.93 -13.20
CA ILE A 52 2.62 12.69 -12.11
C ILE A 52 1.80 11.46 -12.48
N ILE A 53 1.80 10.47 -11.60
CA ILE A 53 1.14 9.18 -11.78
C ILE A 53 0.05 9.05 -10.72
N ASP A 54 -1.14 8.59 -11.10
CA ASP A 54 -2.19 8.19 -10.16
C ASP A 54 -1.81 6.85 -9.51
N CYS A 55 -1.97 6.76 -8.19
CA CYS A 55 -1.52 5.62 -7.41
C CYS A 55 -2.71 4.92 -6.76
N ALA A 56 -2.77 3.59 -6.93
CA ALA A 56 -3.72 2.75 -6.22
C ALA A 56 -3.14 2.29 -4.87
N PRO A 57 -3.97 2.08 -3.84
CA PRO A 57 -3.51 1.47 -2.59
C PRO A 57 -2.97 0.05 -2.85
N SER A 58 -1.96 -0.35 -2.09
CA SER A 58 -1.38 -1.70 -2.14
C SER A 58 -2.42 -2.77 -1.85
N ARG A 59 -2.43 -3.85 -2.64
CA ARG A 59 -3.22 -5.07 -2.39
C ARG A 59 -3.00 -5.68 -1.01
N PHE A 60 -1.84 -5.43 -0.38
CA PHE A 60 -1.56 -5.95 0.96
C PHE A 60 -2.43 -5.28 2.03
N LEU A 61 -3.01 -4.11 1.75
CA LEU A 61 -3.97 -3.47 2.67
C LEU A 61 -5.31 -4.22 2.70
N ASP A 62 -5.76 -4.76 1.55
CA ASP A 62 -7.03 -5.51 1.44
C ASP A 62 -6.96 -6.90 2.13
N GLU A 63 -5.76 -7.37 2.40
CA GLU A 63 -5.51 -8.65 3.07
C GLU A 63 -5.46 -8.54 4.60
N LEU A 64 -5.44 -7.31 5.13
CA LEU A 64 -5.46 -7.09 6.57
C LEU A 64 -6.88 -7.24 7.13
N PRO A 65 -7.04 -7.61 8.42
CA PRO A 65 -8.34 -7.67 9.05
C PRO A 65 -9.03 -6.29 9.00
N PRO A 66 -10.22 -6.16 8.38
CA PRO A 66 -10.87 -4.86 8.22
C PRO A 66 -11.29 -4.24 9.56
N ASP A 67 -11.60 -5.06 10.56
CA ASP A 67 -11.98 -4.61 11.90
C ASP A 67 -10.80 -3.95 12.66
N ASP A 68 -9.56 -4.21 12.24
CA ASP A 68 -8.34 -3.64 12.82
C ASP A 68 -7.85 -2.41 12.04
N LEU A 69 -8.53 -2.03 10.94
CA LEU A 69 -8.16 -0.90 10.09
C LEU A 69 -9.09 0.30 10.31
N ALA A 70 -8.48 1.47 10.48
CA ALA A 70 -9.17 2.75 10.41
C ALA A 70 -8.62 3.53 9.21
N TRP A 71 -9.50 3.84 8.25
CA TRP A 71 -9.16 4.67 7.09
C TRP A 71 -9.35 6.15 7.42
N GLU A 72 -8.33 6.95 7.13
CA GLU A 72 -8.36 8.40 7.27
C GLU A 72 -8.12 9.06 5.90
N GLY A 73 -8.78 10.20 5.64
CA GLY A 73 -8.57 10.98 4.41
C GLY A 73 -9.28 10.45 3.16
N ASN A 74 -10.21 9.50 3.31
CA ASN A 74 -11.04 8.96 2.23
C ASN A 74 -12.32 9.79 1.95
N ASP A 75 -12.49 10.93 2.62
CA ASP A 75 -13.68 11.78 2.50
C ASP A 75 -13.86 12.43 1.10
N ASP A 76 -12.82 12.40 0.25
CA ASP A 76 -12.81 13.00 -1.10
C ASP A 76 -12.78 11.96 -2.24
N THR A 77 -12.80 10.66 -1.95
CA THR A 77 -12.77 9.62 -2.99
C THR A 77 -14.22 9.32 -3.41
N PRO A 78 -14.66 9.63 -4.65
CA PRO A 78 -16.00 9.27 -5.09
C PRO A 78 -16.14 7.76 -4.98
N THR A 79 -17.06 7.30 -4.15
CA THR A 79 -17.48 5.90 -4.14
C THR A 79 -18.18 5.68 -5.48
N GLU A 80 -17.47 5.13 -6.47
CA GLU A 80 -18.12 4.70 -7.71
C GLU A 80 -19.08 3.55 -7.37
N VAL A 81 -20.37 3.80 -7.66
CA VAL A 81 -21.49 2.87 -7.59
C VAL A 81 -21.59 2.01 -8.84
#